data_AF-L8P517-F1
#
_entry.id   AF-L8P517-F1
#
_cell.length_a   1.000
_cell.length_b   1.000
_cell.length_c   1.000
_cell.angle_alpha   90.00
_cell.angle_beta   90.00
_cell.angle_gamma   90.00
#
_symmetry.space_group_name_H-M   'P 1'
#
loop_
_entity.id
_entity.type
_entity.pdbx_description
1 polymer ?
#
loop_
_entity_poly.entity_id
_entity_poly.type
_entity_poly.pdbx_seq_one_letter_code
_entity_poly.pdbx_strand_id
1 'polypeptide(L)'
;MALEMRDRCERCETAALPPDAPARICSCECTFCVPCGAAMRDICPNCGGELVPRPRVPDKETPHMPFVRIDALGSDPDRLDALGRAVHDALVEAIGIPPDDRFQVLVGHDGVRSTLRYDDGYLGIRRDDGLVYVTITLRSGRAPAQKQALYRRIAELAHAYAGTEPRNVFVNLIENEPINWSFGEGVAQYATVAPPP
;
A
#
# COMPACT_ATOMS: atom_id res chain seq x y z
N MET A 1 -5.42 -23.49 -12.58
CA MET A 1 -3.95 -23.47 -12.48
C MET A 1 -3.49 -22.11 -12.96
N ALA A 2 -2.52 -21.49 -12.29
CA ALA A 2 -1.98 -20.19 -12.73
C ALA A 2 -0.94 -20.42 -13.83
N LEU A 3 -0.89 -19.51 -14.80
CA LEU A 3 0.11 -19.51 -15.87
C LEU A 3 1.52 -19.43 -15.26
N GLU A 4 2.39 -20.39 -15.56
CA GLU A 4 3.78 -20.37 -15.10
C GLU A 4 4.61 -19.43 -15.99
N MET A 5 4.93 -18.24 -15.47
CA MET A 5 5.62 -17.20 -16.23
C MET A 5 7.10 -17.53 -16.38
N ARG A 6 7.54 -17.80 -17.61
CA ARG A 6 8.96 -18.00 -17.92
C ARG A 6 9.71 -16.67 -17.88
N ASP A 7 10.92 -16.71 -17.31
CA ASP A 7 11.79 -15.57 -17.07
C ASP A 7 12.85 -15.35 -18.17
N ARG A 8 12.89 -16.24 -19.17
CA ARG A 8 13.82 -16.17 -20.31
C ARG A 8 13.14 -16.56 -21.61
N CYS A 9 13.67 -16.00 -22.71
CA CYS A 9 13.26 -16.36 -24.06
C CYS A 9 13.69 -17.80 -24.40
N GLU A 10 12.77 -18.65 -24.82
CA GLU A 10 13.07 -20.05 -25.18
C GLU A 10 13.82 -20.23 -26.51
N ARG A 11 14.01 -19.16 -27.28
CA ARG A 11 14.78 -19.20 -28.52
C ARG A 11 16.23 -18.75 -28.34
N CYS A 12 16.41 -17.60 -27.68
CA CYS A 12 17.74 -16.98 -27.58
C CYS A 12 18.40 -17.19 -26.22
N GLU A 13 17.63 -17.57 -25.19
CA GLU A 13 18.06 -17.82 -23.80
C GLU A 13 18.76 -16.65 -23.07
N THR A 14 19.10 -15.60 -23.81
CA THR A 14 19.86 -14.43 -23.39
C THR A 14 18.95 -13.30 -22.92
N ALA A 15 17.75 -13.19 -23.47
CA ALA A 15 16.80 -12.16 -23.09
C ALA A 15 16.10 -12.54 -21.78
N ALA A 16 16.30 -11.73 -20.74
CA ALA A 16 15.53 -11.79 -19.51
C ALA A 16 14.10 -11.24 -19.77
N LEU A 17 13.09 -11.96 -19.28
CA LEU A 17 11.67 -11.67 -19.46
C LEU A 17 10.95 -11.63 -18.10
N PRO A 18 11.25 -10.64 -17.23
CA PRO A 18 10.53 -10.45 -15.97
C PRO A 18 9.01 -10.26 -16.23
N PRO A 19 8.13 -10.48 -15.24
CA PRO A 19 6.67 -10.57 -15.44
C PRO A 19 5.99 -9.39 -16.17
N ASP A 20 6.59 -8.21 -16.10
CA ASP A 20 6.16 -6.94 -16.70
C ASP A 20 6.76 -6.68 -18.10
N ALA A 21 7.86 -7.37 -18.45
CA ALA A 21 8.57 -7.15 -19.70
C ALA A 21 7.72 -7.51 -20.94
N PRO A 22 7.90 -6.75 -22.05
CA PRO A 22 7.28 -7.07 -23.31
C PRO A 22 7.81 -8.41 -23.85
N ALA A 23 6.90 -9.38 -23.95
CA ALA A 23 7.16 -10.72 -24.43
C ALA A 23 5.99 -11.22 -25.29
N ARG A 24 6.19 -12.32 -25.99
CA ARG A 24 5.18 -13.05 -26.75
C ARG A 24 4.97 -14.43 -26.14
N ILE A 25 3.73 -14.91 -26.12
CA ILE A 25 3.35 -16.23 -25.60
C ILE A 25 2.41 -16.96 -26.55
N CYS A 26 2.47 -18.29 -26.60
CA CYS A 26 1.46 -19.13 -27.29
C CYS A 26 0.48 -19.77 -26.30
N SER A 27 -0.52 -20.49 -26.82
CA SER A 27 -1.48 -21.25 -26.00
C SER A 27 -0.88 -22.40 -25.19
N CYS A 28 0.29 -22.90 -25.58
CA CYS A 28 1.07 -23.90 -24.83
C CYS A 28 2.06 -23.25 -23.85
N GLU A 29 1.93 -21.96 -23.58
CA GLU A 29 2.72 -21.20 -22.61
C GLU A 29 4.22 -21.07 -22.96
N CYS A 30 4.59 -21.30 -24.24
CA CYS A 30 5.94 -21.02 -24.71
C CYS A 30 6.17 -19.52 -24.80
N THR A 31 7.29 -19.03 -24.27
CA THR A 31 7.56 -17.58 -24.11
C THR A 31 8.80 -17.14 -24.89
N PHE A 32 8.65 -16.03 -25.64
CA PHE A 32 9.71 -15.48 -26.48
C PHE A 32 9.82 -13.95 -26.31
N CYS A 33 11.03 -13.40 -26.45
CA CYS A 33 11.19 -11.95 -26.53
C CYS A 33 10.59 -11.41 -27.84
N VAL A 34 10.20 -10.14 -27.85
CA VAL A 34 9.58 -9.50 -29.04
C VAL A 34 10.43 -9.65 -30.32
N PRO A 35 11.77 -9.46 -30.30
CA PRO A 35 12.59 -9.69 -31.48
C PRO A 35 12.54 -11.13 -32.00
N CYS A 36 12.56 -12.12 -31.09
CA CYS A 36 12.48 -13.53 -31.47
C CYS A 36 11.12 -13.87 -32.07
N GLY A 37 10.02 -13.37 -31.49
CA GLY A 37 8.67 -13.55 -32.03
C GLY A 37 8.54 -12.99 -33.44
N ALA A 38 8.98 -11.74 -33.65
CA ALA A 38 8.99 -11.11 -34.97
C ALA A 38 9.83 -11.89 -35.99
N ALA A 39 11.01 -12.36 -35.59
CA ALA A 39 11.87 -13.19 -36.44
C ALA A 39 11.28 -14.58 -36.76
N MET A 40 10.29 -15.05 -36.02
CA MET A 40 9.51 -16.27 -36.29
C MET A 40 8.15 -15.98 -36.92
N ARG A 41 7.93 -14.73 -37.34
CA ARG A 41 6.65 -14.26 -37.92
C ARG A 41 5.46 -14.53 -36.99
N ASP A 42 5.70 -14.41 -35.69
CA ASP A 42 4.71 -14.68 -34.64
C ASP A 42 4.12 -16.10 -34.68
N ILE A 43 4.89 -17.09 -35.17
CA ILE A 43 4.57 -18.51 -35.08
C ILE A 43 5.53 -19.18 -34.10
N CYS A 44 4.98 -19.90 -33.11
CA CYS A 44 5.76 -20.61 -32.12
C CYS A 44 6.52 -21.78 -32.77
N PRO A 45 7.85 -21.87 -32.63
CA PRO A 45 8.65 -22.95 -33.22
C PRO A 45 8.41 -24.29 -32.51
N ASN A 46 7.92 -24.26 -31.26
CA ASN A 46 7.78 -25.45 -30.42
C ASN A 46 6.41 -26.14 -30.62
N CYS A 47 5.34 -25.37 -30.84
CA CYS A 47 3.98 -25.92 -30.99
C CYS A 47 3.27 -25.53 -32.30
N GLY A 48 3.83 -24.66 -33.12
CA GLY A 48 3.21 -24.15 -34.35
C GLY A 48 2.04 -23.18 -34.14
N GLY A 49 1.69 -22.86 -32.89
CA GLY A 49 0.62 -21.93 -32.55
C GLY A 49 1.02 -20.45 -32.73
N GLU A 50 0.03 -19.57 -32.74
CA GLU A 50 0.23 -18.12 -32.80
C GLU A 50 0.91 -17.60 -31.53
N LEU A 51 1.85 -16.67 -31.71
CA LEU A 51 2.47 -15.90 -30.65
C LEU A 51 1.73 -14.57 -30.51
N VAL A 52 1.04 -14.39 -29.40
CA VAL A 52 0.35 -13.14 -29.04
C VAL A 52 1.14 -12.38 -27.97
N PRO A 53 0.88 -11.08 -27.72
CA PRO A 53 1.45 -10.38 -26.59
C PRO A 53 1.22 -11.16 -25.28
N ARG A 54 2.29 -11.43 -24.54
CA ARG A 54 2.18 -12.12 -23.25
C ARG A 54 1.36 -11.26 -22.28
N PRO A 55 0.30 -11.80 -21.64
CA PRO A 55 -0.42 -11.10 -20.59
C PRO A 55 0.55 -10.61 -19.53
N ARG A 56 0.52 -9.30 -19.25
CA ARG A 56 1.31 -8.68 -18.19
C ARG A 56 0.55 -8.81 -16.90
N VAL A 57 1.23 -9.19 -15.83
CA VAL A 57 0.68 -9.01 -14.49
C VAL A 57 0.57 -7.50 -14.30
N PRO A 58 -0.62 -6.94 -14.00
CA PRO A 58 -0.71 -5.53 -13.63
C PRO A 58 0.26 -5.30 -12.47
N ASP A 59 1.06 -4.23 -12.53
CA ASP A 59 1.87 -3.85 -11.39
C ASP A 59 0.96 -3.86 -10.15
N LYS A 60 1.34 -4.68 -9.18
CA LYS A 60 0.68 -4.68 -7.87
C LYS A 60 0.99 -3.41 -7.08
N GLU A 61 1.66 -2.45 -7.70
CA GLU A 61 1.92 -1.11 -7.21
C GLU A 61 0.99 -0.12 -7.92
N THR A 62 -0.31 -0.20 -7.62
CA THR A 62 -1.02 1.08 -7.53
C THR A 62 -0.45 1.78 -6.31
N PRO A 63 0.11 2.99 -6.41
CA PRO A 63 0.60 3.72 -5.24
C PRO A 63 -0.59 3.90 -4.30
N HIS A 64 -0.55 3.21 -3.18
CA HIS A 64 -1.65 3.14 -2.24
C HIS A 64 -1.32 4.08 -1.11
N MET A 65 -1.90 5.28 -1.14
CA MET A 65 -1.44 6.36 -0.28
C MET A 65 -2.40 6.73 0.85
N PRO A 66 -1.97 6.71 2.13
CA PRO A 66 -2.79 7.09 3.27
C PRO A 66 -2.53 8.54 3.74
N PHE A 67 -3.59 9.24 4.10
CA PHE A 67 -3.52 10.45 4.91
C PHE A 67 -3.76 10.08 6.36
N VAL A 68 -2.81 10.42 7.23
CA VAL A 68 -2.84 10.05 8.65
C VAL A 68 -3.01 11.29 9.52
N ARG A 69 -3.93 11.22 10.46
CA ARG A 69 -4.04 12.19 11.54
C ARG A 69 -3.83 11.50 12.88
N ILE A 70 -2.93 12.05 13.69
CA ILE A 70 -2.60 11.55 15.02
C ILE A 70 -2.92 12.63 16.04
N ASP A 71 -3.82 12.32 16.97
CA ASP A 71 -4.17 13.19 18.09
C ASP A 71 -3.78 12.48 19.41
N ALA A 72 -2.95 13.13 20.23
CA ALA A 72 -2.44 12.57 21.49
C ALA A 72 -2.54 13.58 22.64
N LEU A 73 -2.92 13.11 23.84
CA LEU A 73 -3.00 13.95 25.04
C LEU A 73 -1.61 14.12 25.67
N GLY A 74 -1.29 15.32 26.16
CA GLY A 74 -0.07 15.62 26.92
C GLY A 74 1.24 15.30 26.19
N SER A 75 1.24 15.26 24.86
CA SER A 75 2.40 14.84 24.06
C SER A 75 3.24 16.03 23.62
N ASP A 76 4.55 15.94 23.84
CA ASP A 76 5.55 16.88 23.34
C ASP A 76 5.90 16.60 21.86
N PRO A 77 6.63 17.50 21.19
CA PRO A 77 7.00 17.32 19.78
C PRO A 77 7.78 16.02 19.51
N ASP A 78 8.69 15.63 20.41
CA ASP A 78 9.52 14.43 20.22
C ASP A 78 8.67 13.15 20.25
N ARG A 79 7.70 13.08 21.17
CA ARG A 79 6.74 11.99 21.25
C ARG A 79 5.82 11.97 20.04
N LEU A 80 5.34 13.13 19.58
CA LEU A 80 4.52 13.22 18.38
C LEU A 80 5.28 12.73 17.14
N ASP A 81 6.54 13.13 16.99
CA ASP A 81 7.41 12.65 15.91
C ASP A 81 7.64 11.14 15.98
N ALA A 82 7.84 10.60 17.18
CA ALA A 82 7.97 9.16 17.40
C ALA A 82 6.68 8.39 17.02
N LEU A 83 5.50 8.93 17.36
CA LEU A 83 4.21 8.37 16.94
C LEU A 83 4.02 8.45 15.43
N GLY A 84 4.39 9.57 14.81
CA GLY A 84 4.36 9.74 13.35
C GLY A 84 5.22 8.70 12.64
N ARG A 85 6.45 8.47 13.11
CA ARG A 85 7.34 7.41 12.62
C ARG A 85 6.73 6.02 12.82
N ALA A 86 6.21 5.73 14.01
CA ALA A 86 5.63 4.43 14.32
C ALA A 86 4.46 4.07 13.38
N VAL A 87 3.56 5.02 13.11
CA VAL A 87 2.44 4.79 12.20
C VAL A 87 2.92 4.65 10.75
N HIS A 88 3.89 5.46 10.32
CA HIS A 88 4.44 5.39 8.97
C HIS A 88 5.13 4.06 8.68
N ASP A 89 6.04 3.64 9.56
CA ASP A 89 6.75 2.36 9.45
C ASP A 89 5.74 1.19 9.45
N ALA A 90 4.70 1.26 10.28
CA ALA A 90 3.64 0.23 10.28
C ALA A 90 2.88 0.16 8.94
N LEU A 91 2.63 1.28 8.29
CA LEU A 91 1.98 1.32 6.97
C LEU A 91 2.89 0.70 5.90
N VAL A 92 4.18 1.04 5.90
CA VAL A 92 5.17 0.47 4.98
C VAL A 92 5.27 -1.04 5.19
N GLU A 93 5.47 -1.48 6.42
CA GLU A 93 5.72 -2.89 6.74
C GLU A 93 4.47 -3.79 6.59
N ALA A 94 3.29 -3.32 7.01
CA ALA A 94 2.10 -4.17 7.05
C ALA A 94 1.30 -4.17 5.74
N ILE A 95 1.29 -3.04 5.01
CA ILE A 95 0.45 -2.88 3.81
C ILE A 95 1.21 -2.36 2.59
N GLY A 96 2.53 -2.23 2.66
CA GLY A 96 3.40 -1.97 1.51
C GLY A 96 3.17 -0.62 0.85
N ILE A 97 2.95 0.45 1.62
CA ILE A 97 2.97 1.80 1.05
C ILE A 97 4.41 2.21 0.68
N PRO A 98 4.62 3.09 -0.31
CA PRO A 98 5.95 3.64 -0.59
C PRO A 98 6.56 4.36 0.63
N PRO A 99 7.88 4.28 0.88
CA PRO A 99 8.50 4.93 2.05
C PRO A 99 8.40 6.47 2.05
N ASP A 100 8.29 7.08 0.88
CA ASP A 100 8.19 8.53 0.66
C ASP A 100 6.74 9.05 0.71
N ASP A 101 5.76 8.15 0.72
CA ASP A 101 4.35 8.46 0.84
C ASP A 101 3.95 8.77 2.29
N ARG A 102 4.28 10.00 2.72
CA ARG A 102 4.16 10.42 4.12
C ARG A 102 3.35 11.70 4.26
N PHE A 103 2.03 11.56 4.34
CA PHE A 103 1.10 12.66 4.61
C PHE A 103 0.51 12.53 6.01
N GLN A 104 1.00 13.35 6.95
CA GLN A 104 0.63 13.25 8.36
C GLN A 104 0.27 14.60 8.97
N VAL A 105 -0.72 14.60 9.87
CA VAL A 105 -1.04 15.70 10.79
C VAL A 105 -0.87 15.19 12.22
N LEU A 106 0.05 15.79 12.98
CA LEU A 106 0.37 15.40 14.35
C LEU A 106 -0.07 16.50 15.31
N VAL A 107 -0.96 16.17 16.25
CA VAL A 107 -1.57 17.14 17.16
C VAL A 107 -1.45 16.67 18.61
N GLY A 108 -0.73 17.46 19.41
CA GLY A 108 -0.73 17.35 20.86
C GLY A 108 -1.89 18.15 21.48
N HIS A 109 -2.59 17.56 22.43
CA HIS A 109 -3.65 18.21 23.20
C HIS A 109 -3.18 18.46 24.63
N ASP A 110 -3.27 19.69 25.12
CA ASP A 110 -2.73 20.08 26.44
C ASP A 110 -3.68 19.81 27.61
N GLY A 111 -4.90 19.35 27.33
CA GLY A 111 -5.94 19.09 28.32
C GLY A 111 -6.67 20.35 28.81
N VAL A 112 -6.23 21.54 28.40
CA VAL A 112 -6.77 22.84 28.86
C VAL A 112 -7.44 23.59 27.71
N ARG A 113 -6.69 23.86 26.63
CA ARG A 113 -7.17 24.54 25.41
C ARG A 113 -7.70 23.55 24.38
N SER A 114 -7.19 22.34 24.39
CA SER A 114 -7.67 21.23 23.56
C SER A 114 -7.54 19.93 24.34
N THR A 115 -8.46 18.99 24.13
CA THR A 115 -8.52 17.75 24.94
C THR A 115 -9.09 16.59 24.13
N LEU A 116 -8.82 15.39 24.62
CA LEU A 116 -9.38 14.14 24.12
C LEU A 116 -10.34 13.58 25.16
N ARG A 117 -11.47 13.03 24.71
CA ARG A 117 -12.45 12.37 25.57
C ARG A 117 -12.58 10.92 25.17
N TYR A 118 -12.46 10.04 26.16
CA TYR A 118 -12.55 8.60 25.98
C TYR A 118 -13.22 7.98 27.19
N ASP A 119 -13.77 6.78 26.99
CA ASP A 119 -14.25 5.94 28.07
C ASP A 119 -13.12 5.00 28.53
N ASP A 120 -12.95 4.88 29.85
CA ASP A 120 -11.85 4.16 30.49
C ASP A 120 -12.08 2.64 30.59
N GLY A 121 -13.21 2.12 30.10
CA GLY A 121 -13.60 0.72 30.23
C GLY A 121 -14.37 0.13 29.04
N TYR A 122 -14.63 0.90 27.98
CA TYR A 122 -15.44 0.46 26.84
C TYR A 122 -14.79 -0.74 26.15
N LEU A 123 -15.60 -1.78 25.92
CA LEU A 123 -15.19 -3.12 25.47
C LEU A 123 -14.19 -3.82 26.42
N GLY A 124 -14.16 -3.44 27.70
CA GLY A 124 -13.25 -4.03 28.69
C GLY A 124 -11.80 -3.58 28.57
N ILE A 125 -11.50 -2.59 27.71
CA ILE A 125 -10.15 -2.07 27.52
C ILE A 125 -9.94 -0.90 28.48
N ARG A 126 -9.02 -1.07 29.43
CA ARG A 126 -8.64 -0.05 30.41
C ARG A 126 -7.73 0.99 29.77
N ARG A 127 -8.26 2.17 29.48
CA ARG A 127 -7.50 3.28 28.88
C ARG A 127 -7.10 4.29 29.94
N ASP A 128 -6.02 5.00 29.67
CA ASP A 128 -5.55 6.13 30.47
C ASP A 128 -5.10 7.29 29.56
N ASP A 129 -4.55 8.34 30.17
CA ASP A 129 -4.15 9.57 29.48
C ASP A 129 -2.98 9.38 28.50
N GLY A 130 -2.41 8.18 28.40
CA GLY A 130 -1.53 7.78 27.32
C GLY A 130 -2.24 7.53 25.97
N LEU A 131 -3.55 7.77 25.87
CA LEU A 131 -4.36 7.55 24.67
C LEU A 131 -3.85 8.32 23.44
N VAL A 132 -3.81 7.60 22.31
CA VAL A 132 -3.53 8.14 20.97
C VAL A 132 -4.63 7.72 20.01
N TYR A 133 -5.26 8.70 19.37
CA TYR A 133 -6.15 8.48 18.24
C TYR A 133 -5.36 8.54 16.94
N VAL A 134 -5.44 7.47 16.15
CA VAL A 134 -4.85 7.38 14.81
C VAL A 134 -5.99 7.23 13.81
N THR A 135 -6.27 8.31 13.07
CA THR A 135 -7.20 8.29 11.95
C THR A 135 -6.42 8.10 10.66
N ILE A 136 -6.79 7.09 9.88
CA ILE A 136 -6.12 6.76 8.61
C ILE A 136 -7.18 6.79 7.52
N THR A 137 -7.06 7.74 6.60
CA THR A 137 -7.84 7.77 5.37
C THR A 137 -7.00 7.16 4.25
N LEU A 138 -7.49 6.13 3.59
CA LEU A 138 -6.79 5.49 2.47
C LEU A 138 -7.77 5.02 1.40
N ARG A 139 -7.24 4.69 0.22
CA ARG A 139 -8.03 4.03 -0.83
C ARG A 139 -8.55 2.67 -0.37
N SER A 140 -9.81 2.36 -0.71
CA SER A 140 -10.40 1.05 -0.52
C SER A 140 -9.63 -0.07 -1.23
N GLY A 141 -9.70 -1.28 -0.67
CA GLY A 141 -9.16 -2.50 -1.31
C GLY A 141 -8.16 -3.29 -0.47
N ARG A 142 -7.90 -2.90 0.78
CA ARG A 142 -7.10 -3.72 1.70
C ARG A 142 -7.92 -4.89 2.25
N ALA A 143 -7.34 -6.09 2.19
CA ALA A 143 -7.96 -7.28 2.76
C ALA A 143 -8.09 -7.15 4.29
N PRO A 144 -9.10 -7.78 4.93
CA PRO A 144 -9.26 -7.73 6.38
C PRO A 144 -8.00 -8.13 7.15
N ALA A 145 -7.28 -9.17 6.70
CA ALA A 145 -6.04 -9.61 7.32
C ALA A 145 -4.92 -8.55 7.27
N GLN A 146 -4.85 -7.77 6.18
CA GLN A 146 -3.89 -6.66 6.05
C GLN A 146 -4.23 -5.53 7.03
N LYS A 147 -5.52 -5.19 7.15
CA LYS A 147 -6.00 -4.18 8.12
C LYS A 147 -5.69 -4.61 9.56
N GLN A 148 -5.95 -5.86 9.90
CA GLN A 148 -5.62 -6.42 11.22
C GLN A 148 -4.11 -6.40 11.50
N ALA A 149 -3.29 -6.77 10.51
CA ALA A 149 -1.83 -6.71 10.63
C ALA A 149 -1.35 -5.28 10.86
N LEU A 150 -1.92 -4.31 10.14
CA LEU A 150 -1.63 -2.89 10.31
C LEU A 150 -1.94 -2.42 11.74
N TYR A 151 -3.12 -2.71 12.27
CA TYR A 151 -3.50 -2.27 13.62
C TYR A 151 -2.57 -2.82 14.69
N ARG A 152 -2.22 -4.11 14.58
CA ARG A 152 -1.25 -4.74 15.46
C ARG A 152 0.11 -4.05 15.36
N ARG A 153 0.59 -3.81 14.14
CA ARG A 153 1.91 -3.24 13.92
C ARG A 153 2.03 -1.80 14.43
N ILE A 154 0.98 -0.99 14.26
CA ILE A 154 0.92 0.36 14.82
C ILE A 154 1.07 0.29 16.35
N ALA A 155 0.35 -0.59 17.02
CA ALA A 155 0.41 -0.71 18.48
C ALA A 155 1.79 -1.14 18.99
N GLU A 156 2.43 -2.10 18.32
CA GLU A 156 3.79 -2.54 18.62
C GLU A 156 4.82 -1.40 18.47
N LEU A 157 4.79 -0.69 17.35
CA LEU A 157 5.74 0.38 17.07
C LEU A 157 5.48 1.63 17.91
N ALA A 158 4.22 1.98 18.19
CA ALA A 158 3.89 3.09 19.07
C ALA A 158 4.41 2.84 20.50
N HIS A 159 4.35 1.58 20.97
CA HIS A 159 4.97 1.20 22.23
C HIS A 159 6.49 1.32 22.18
N ALA A 160 7.11 0.74 21.15
CA ALA A 160 8.56 0.71 21.01
C ALA A 160 9.19 2.11 20.86
N TYR A 161 8.57 3.00 20.08
CA TYR A 161 9.14 4.29 19.72
C TYR A 161 8.70 5.43 20.64
N ALA A 162 7.46 5.38 21.15
CA ALA A 162 6.83 6.49 21.88
C ALA A 162 6.36 6.11 23.29
N GLY A 163 6.61 4.88 23.74
CA GLY A 163 6.20 4.39 25.05
C GLY A 163 4.68 4.26 25.23
N THR A 164 3.89 4.37 24.16
CA THR A 164 2.44 4.29 24.24
C THR A 164 2.01 2.84 24.45
N GLU A 165 1.30 2.57 25.54
CA GLU A 165 0.78 1.21 25.79
C GLU A 165 -0.19 0.77 24.67
N PRO A 166 -0.17 -0.51 24.23
CA PRO A 166 -1.07 -1.00 23.18
C PRO A 166 -2.56 -0.75 23.46
N ARG A 167 -2.97 -0.78 24.73
CA ARG A 167 -4.37 -0.51 25.17
C ARG A 167 -4.83 0.93 24.86
N ASN A 168 -3.88 1.83 24.71
CA ASN A 168 -4.07 3.26 24.47
C ASN A 168 -3.95 3.63 22.98
N VAL A 169 -3.79 2.66 22.08
CA VAL A 169 -3.77 2.91 20.64
C VAL A 169 -5.18 2.69 20.08
N PHE A 170 -5.83 3.77 19.68
CA PHE A 170 -7.11 3.71 18.99
C PHE A 170 -6.92 4.00 17.51
N VAL A 171 -7.36 3.09 16.62
CA VAL A 171 -7.28 3.28 15.17
C VAL A 171 -8.67 3.39 14.56
N ASN A 172 -8.90 4.45 13.77
CA ASN A 172 -10.04 4.59 12.88
C ASN A 172 -9.57 4.57 11.42
N LEU A 173 -10.07 3.62 10.64
CA LEU A 173 -9.71 3.45 9.23
C LEU A 173 -10.88 3.86 8.34
N ILE A 174 -10.67 4.87 7.48
CA ILE A 174 -11.67 5.41 6.55
C ILE A 174 -11.21 5.10 5.13
N GLU A 175 -12.07 4.43 4.35
CA GLU A 175 -11.78 4.08 2.97
C GLU A 175 -12.49 5.00 1.96
N ASN A 176 -11.80 5.36 0.88
CA ASN A 176 -12.34 6.16 -0.22
C ASN A 176 -11.90 5.63 -1.60
N GLU A 177 -12.31 6.31 -2.68
CA GLU A 177 -11.95 5.96 -4.06
C GLU A 177 -10.77 6.79 -4.60
N PRO A 178 -10.05 6.31 -5.63
CA PRO A 178 -8.91 7.01 -6.24
C PRO A 178 -9.18 8.47 -6.65
N ILE A 179 -10.38 8.77 -7.16
CA ILE A 179 -10.77 10.10 -7.62
C ILE A 179 -10.82 11.15 -6.51
N ASN A 180 -10.85 10.74 -5.24
CA ASN A 180 -10.96 11.63 -4.09
C ASN A 180 -9.60 12.19 -3.63
N TRP A 181 -8.52 11.92 -4.38
CA TRP A 181 -7.17 12.32 -4.01
C TRP A 181 -6.60 13.33 -4.99
N SER A 182 -6.15 14.46 -4.46
CA SER A 182 -5.31 15.42 -5.17
C SER A 182 -4.11 15.77 -4.29
N PHE A 183 -2.92 15.45 -4.77
CA PHE A 183 -1.68 15.64 -4.01
C PHE A 183 -1.01 17.00 -4.23
N GLY A 184 -1.58 17.81 -5.12
CA GLY A 184 -1.00 19.07 -5.54
C GLY A 184 -1.47 19.45 -6.93
N GLU A 185 -1.22 20.70 -7.30
CA GLU A 185 -1.49 21.26 -8.64
C GLU A 185 -2.96 21.17 -9.10
N GLY A 186 -3.90 20.90 -8.20
CA GLY A 186 -5.33 20.73 -8.54
C GLY A 186 -5.62 19.52 -9.44
N VAL A 187 -4.70 18.56 -9.53
CA VAL A 187 -4.84 17.34 -10.35
C VAL A 187 -5.23 16.17 -9.46
N ALA A 188 -6.10 15.28 -9.95
CA ALA A 188 -6.36 13.99 -9.32
C ALA A 188 -5.45 12.92 -9.92
N GLN A 189 -4.25 12.75 -9.35
CA GLN A 189 -3.19 11.91 -9.93
C GLN A 189 -3.57 10.43 -10.06
N TYR A 190 -4.55 9.98 -9.28
CA TYR A 190 -5.06 8.61 -9.34
C TYR A 190 -6.35 8.43 -10.14
N ALA A 191 -6.93 9.52 -10.65
CA ALA A 191 -8.05 9.38 -11.55
C ALA A 191 -7.55 8.76 -12.86
N THR A 192 -8.00 7.54 -13.18
CA THR A 192 -7.94 7.08 -14.56
C THR A 192 -8.88 7.95 -15.37
N VAL A 193 -8.33 8.95 -16.06
CA VAL A 193 -9.11 9.78 -16.99
C VAL A 193 -9.43 8.90 -18.18
N ALA A 194 -10.66 8.35 -18.23
CA ALA A 194 -11.19 7.86 -19.50
C ALA A 194 -11.27 9.07 -20.45
N PRO A 195 -10.77 8.97 -21.70
CA PRO A 195 -10.96 10.06 -22.65
C PRO A 195 -12.46 10.30 -22.82
N PRO A 196 -12.90 11.57 -23.00
CA PRO A 196 -14.30 11.86 -23.27
C PRO A 196 -14.75 11.12 -24.55
N PRO A 197 -16.03 10.73 -24.64
CA PRO A 197 -16.58 10.10 -25.84
C PRO A 197 -16.51 11.00 -27.07
#